data_AF-A0A067EVR9-F1
#
_entry.id   AF-A0A067EVR9-F1
#
_cell.length_a   1.000
_cell.length_b   1.000
_cell.length_c   1.000
_cell.angle_alpha   90.00
_cell.angle_beta   90.00
_cell.angle_gamma   90.00
#
_symmetry.space_group_name_H-M   'P 1'
#
loop_
_entity.id
_entity.type
_entity.pdbx_description
1 polymer ?
#
loop_
_entity_poly.entity_id
_entity_poly.type
_entity_poly.pdbx_seq_one_letter_code
_entity_poly.pdbx_strand_id
1 'polypeptide(L)'
;MEGGGTVTCGSWIKRPENVNLVVLGKSSRASSSPSVLEIFSFDPKTTSVYTSPLVTYVFDESEGDPMTIAVNPSGDDFVCSTTNGGC
;
A
#
# COMPACT_ATOMS: atom_id res chain seq x y z
N MET A 1 13.89 -1.25 -11.12
CA MET A 1 12.76 -1.58 -12.02
C MET A 1 11.51 -1.11 -11.31
N GLU A 2 10.85 -0.07 -11.83
CA GLU A 2 9.54 0.35 -11.33
C GLU A 2 8.57 -0.84 -11.45
N GLY A 3 8.01 -1.29 -10.32
CA GLY A 3 6.93 -2.28 -10.34
C GLY A 3 5.74 -1.69 -11.08
N GLY A 4 5.53 -2.15 -12.32
CA GLY A 4 4.53 -1.65 -13.26
C GLY A 4 3.12 -1.96 -12.77
N GLY A 5 2.48 -0.97 -12.15
CA GLY A 5 1.10 -1.04 -11.68
C GLY A 5 0.57 0.36 -11.42
N THR A 6 -0.72 0.59 -11.63
CA THR A 6 -1.36 1.87 -11.34
C THR A 6 -1.75 1.91 -9.87
N VAL A 7 -1.39 2.96 -9.16
CA VAL A 7 -1.87 3.18 -7.78
C VAL A 7 -3.38 3.37 -7.81
N THR A 8 -4.11 2.54 -7.07
CA THR A 8 -5.59 2.58 -6.99
C THR A 8 -6.08 3.18 -5.68
N CYS A 9 -5.33 2.96 -4.60
CA CYS A 9 -5.66 3.45 -3.27
C CYS A 9 -4.40 3.69 -2.45
N GLY A 10 -4.53 4.49 -1.39
CA GLY A 10 -3.43 4.76 -0.49
C GLY A 10 -3.91 5.37 0.82
N SER A 11 -3.12 5.19 1.87
CA SER A 11 -3.41 5.77 3.19
C SER A 11 -2.14 6.08 3.97
N TRP A 12 -2.26 7.02 4.91
CA TRP A 12 -1.21 7.33 5.86
C TRP A 12 -1.28 6.38 7.05
N ILE A 13 -0.14 5.82 7.44
CA ILE A 13 0.03 5.11 8.70
C ILE A 13 0.80 6.04 9.63
N LYS A 14 0.08 6.63 10.59
CA LYS A 14 0.65 7.52 11.59
C LYS A 14 0.81 6.75 12.88
N ARG A 15 2.05 6.63 13.36
CA ARG A 15 2.34 6.00 14.65
C ARG A 15 2.69 7.05 15.72
N PRO A 16 2.41 6.78 17.01
CA PRO A 16 2.68 7.71 18.11
C PRO A 16 4.14 8.20 18.20
N GLU A 17 5.10 7.39 17.75
CA GLU A 17 6.54 7.68 17.76
C GLU A 17 7.01 8.64 16.63
N ASN A 18 6.10 9.38 15.99
CA ASN A 18 6.36 10.25 14.82
C ASN A 18 6.91 9.49 13.59
N VAL A 19 6.74 8.18 13.55
CA VAL A 19 7.00 7.39 12.34
C VAL A 19 5.79 7.55 11.43
N ASN A 20 6.02 8.19 10.29
CA ASN A 20 5.02 8.36 9.24
C ASN A 20 5.35 7.40 8.10
N LEU A 21 4.43 6.50 7.81
CA LEU A 21 4.52 5.60 6.66
C LEU A 21 3.36 5.88 5.70
N VAL A 22 3.54 5.46 4.46
CA VAL A 22 2.50 5.48 3.44
C VAL A 22 2.32 4.06 2.94
N VAL A 23 1.08 3.59 2.90
CA VAL A 23 0.73 2.34 2.23
C VAL A 23 0.01 2.67 0.93
N LEU A 24 0.42 2.03 -0.17
CA LEU A 24 -0.15 2.19 -1.49
C LEU A 24 -0.61 0.84 -2.03
N GLY A 25 -1.86 0.77 -2.46
CA GLY A 25 -2.38 -0.35 -3.25
C GLY A 25 -2.19 -0.05 -4.73
N LYS A 26 -1.61 -1.02 -5.46
CA LYS A 26 -1.36 -0.93 -6.90
C LYS A 26 -2.02 -2.12 -7.58
N SER A 27 -2.80 -1.85 -8.61
CA SER A 27 -3.30 -2.90 -9.49
C SER A 27 -2.53 -2.94 -10.80
N SER A 28 -2.34 -4.14 -11.33
CA SER A 28 -1.84 -4.29 -12.68
C SER A 28 -3.00 -4.39 -13.65
N ARG A 29 -3.08 -3.46 -14.59
CA ARG A 29 -4.04 -3.54 -15.71
C ARG A 29 -3.60 -4.51 -16.81
N ALA A 30 -2.35 -4.98 -16.74
CA ALA A 30 -1.77 -5.91 -17.70
C ALA A 30 -1.54 -7.28 -17.03
N SER A 31 -1.92 -8.35 -17.72
CA SER A 31 -1.97 -9.74 -17.23
C SER A 31 -0.63 -10.37 -16.84
N SER A 32 0.43 -9.59 -16.67
CA SER A 32 1.80 -10.08 -16.42
C SER A 32 2.42 -9.58 -15.12
N SER A 33 1.72 -8.76 -14.33
CA SER A 33 2.21 -8.31 -13.03
C SER A 33 1.10 -8.48 -11.98
N PRO A 34 1.42 -8.99 -10.78
CA PRO A 34 0.44 -9.12 -9.72
C PRO A 34 0.10 -7.76 -9.13
N SER A 35 -1.10 -7.64 -8.56
CA SER A 35 -1.48 -6.50 -7.73
C SER A 35 -0.72 -6.56 -6.41
N VAL A 36 -0.37 -5.40 -5.85
CA VAL A 36 0.48 -5.32 -4.65
C VAL A 36 0.02 -4.25 -3.67
N LEU A 37 0.36 -4.44 -2.40
CA LEU A 37 0.46 -3.37 -1.40
C LEU A 37 1.93 -3.08 -1.13
N GLU A 38 2.31 -1.82 -1.17
CA GLU A 38 3.66 -1.36 -0.87
C GLU A 38 3.62 -0.37 0.29
N ILE A 39 4.49 -0.55 1.29
CA ILE A 39 4.64 0.37 2.41
C ILE A 39 5.97 1.12 2.26
N PHE A 40 5.93 2.44 2.38
CA PHE A 40 7.08 3.32 2.26
C PHE A 40 7.28 4.15 3.52
N SER A 41 8.54 4.46 3.83
CA SER A 41 8.87 5.52 4.77
C SER A 41 8.55 6.90 4.19
N PHE A 42 8.12 7.82 5.04
CA PHE A 42 8.05 9.24 4.74
C PHE A 42 8.97 10.03 5.67
N ASP A 43 9.81 10.89 5.10
CA ASP A 43 10.62 11.83 5.87
C ASP A 43 9.88 13.19 5.96
N PRO A 44 9.37 13.56 7.16
CA PRO A 44 8.68 14.83 7.34
C PRO A 44 9.60 16.05 7.27
N LYS A 45 10.93 15.88 7.43
CA LYS A 45 11.88 17.01 7.36
C LYS A 45 12.10 17.45 5.91
N THR A 46 12.18 16.50 5.00
CA THR A 46 12.34 16.75 3.55
C THR A 46 11.02 16.73 2.80
N THR A 47 9.92 16.36 3.47
CA THR A 47 8.58 16.21 2.87
C THR A 47 8.60 15.24 1.67
N SER A 48 9.27 14.09 1.83
CA SER A 48 9.48 13.13 0.75
C SER A 48 9.21 11.69 1.16
N VAL A 49 8.64 10.91 0.24
CA VAL A 49 8.52 9.45 0.36
C VAL A 49 9.78 8.80 -0.22
N TYR A 50 10.31 7.79 0.47
CA TYR A 50 11.45 7.04 -0.06
C TYR A 50 11.04 6.25 -1.31
N THR A 51 11.94 6.13 -2.28
CA THR A 51 11.62 5.51 -3.58
C THR A 51 11.51 3.98 -3.52
N SER A 52 12.13 3.34 -2.52
CA SER A 52 12.07 1.89 -2.33
C SER A 52 11.08 1.54 -1.22
N PRO A 53 10.19 0.56 -1.45
CA PRO A 53 9.28 0.11 -0.40
C PRO A 53 10.06 -0.58 0.72
N LEU A 54 9.60 -0.40 1.95
CA LEU A 54 10.02 -1.17 3.11
C LEU A 54 9.45 -2.59 3.07
N VAL A 55 8.21 -2.70 2.60
CA VAL A 55 7.45 -3.94 2.55
C VAL A 55 6.65 -3.97 1.26
N THR A 56 6.59 -5.14 0.63
CA THR A 56 5.71 -5.43 -0.50
C THR A 56 4.93 -6.68 -0.17
N TYR A 57 3.61 -6.57 -0.20
CA TYR A 57 2.68 -7.70 -0.18
C TYR A 57 2.13 -7.90 -1.59
N VAL A 58 2.13 -9.14 -2.06
CA VAL A 58 1.67 -9.49 -3.41
C VAL A 58 0.33 -10.21 -3.25
N PHE A 59 -0.71 -9.70 -3.91
CA PHE A 59 -2.02 -10.35 -3.92
C PHE A 59 -2.01 -11.55 -4.86
N ASP A 60 -2.65 -12.62 -4.42
CA ASP A 60 -2.99 -13.74 -5.29
C ASP A 60 -4.13 -13.33 -6.25
N GLU A 61 -4.18 -13.95 -7.43
CA GLU A 61 -5.23 -13.68 -8.43
C GLU A 61 -6.65 -13.85 -7.87
N SER A 62 -6.82 -14.74 -6.89
CA SER A 62 -8.11 -14.99 -6.24
C SER A 62 -8.55 -13.86 -5.31
N GLU A 63 -7.62 -13.09 -4.75
CA GLU A 63 -7.92 -11.99 -3.83
C GLU A 63 -8.44 -10.76 -4.57
N GLY A 64 -8.06 -10.57 -5.84
CA GLY A 64 -8.46 -9.43 -6.66
C GLY A 64 -7.60 -8.18 -6.42
N ASP A 65 -8.09 -7.02 -6.88
CA ASP A 65 -7.32 -5.77 -6.84
C ASP A 65 -7.61 -4.95 -5.58
N PRO A 66 -6.59 -4.27 -5.00
CA PRO A 66 -6.80 -3.40 -3.84
C PRO A 66 -7.66 -2.19 -4.20
N MET A 67 -8.70 -1.91 -3.40
CA MET A 67 -9.66 -0.83 -3.62
C MET A 67 -9.64 0.27 -2.56
N THR A 68 -9.65 -0.09 -1.28
CA THR A 68 -9.59 0.89 -0.18
C THR A 68 -8.76 0.37 0.98
N ILE A 69 -8.15 1.28 1.74
CA ILE A 69 -7.31 0.97 2.88
C ILE A 69 -7.82 1.76 4.08
N ALA A 70 -8.10 1.07 5.18
CA ALA A 70 -8.43 1.67 6.46
C ALA A 70 -7.33 1.35 7.47
N VAL A 71 -6.75 2.39 8.07
CA VAL A 71 -5.67 2.25 9.04
C VAL A 71 -6.25 2.41 10.44
N ASN A 72 -5.90 1.51 11.35
CA ASN A 72 -6.27 1.62 12.75
C ASN A 72 -5.70 2.95 13.33
N PRO A 73 -6.44 3.66 14.20
CA PRO A 73 -5.92 4.87 14.84
C PRO A 73 -4.56 4.71 15.57
N SER A 74 -4.20 3.50 16.01
CA SER A 74 -2.87 3.24 16.59
C SER A 74 -1.74 3.23 15.55
N GLY A 75 -2.06 2.95 14.29
CA GLY A 75 -1.10 2.79 13.19
C GLY A 75 -0.36 1.44 13.19
N ASP A 76 -0.75 0.50 14.05
CA ASP A 76 -0.15 -0.84 14.10
C ASP A 76 -0.70 -1.74 13.01
N ASP A 77 -2.01 -1.66 12.79
CA ASP A 77 -2.75 -2.49 11.84
C ASP A 77 -3.46 -1.64 10.78
N PHE A 78 -3.68 -2.24 9.61
CA PHE A 78 -4.57 -1.72 8.59
C PHE A 78 -5.27 -2.87 7.88
N VAL A 79 -6.41 -2.57 7.27
CA VAL A 79 -7.16 -3.52 6.43
C VAL A 79 -7.24 -2.97 5.01
N CYS A 80 -7.25 -3.87 4.04
CA CYS A 80 -7.40 -3.54 2.63
C CYS A 80 -8.58 -4.32 2.06
N SER A 81 -9.56 -3.64 1.49
CA SER A 81 -10.63 -4.32 0.76
C SER A 81 -10.20 -4.57 -0.68
N THR A 82 -10.66 -5.65 -1.28
CA THR A 82 -10.38 -5.99 -2.68
C THR A 82 -11.62 -6.02 -3.55
N THR A 83 -11.44 -6.04 -4.88
CA THR A 83 -12.54 -6.16 -5.85
C THR A 83 -13.34 -7.44 -5.71
N ASN A 84 -12.73 -8.52 -5.19
CA ASN A 84 -13.40 -9.79 -4.99
C ASN A 84 -14.08 -9.90 -3.62
N GLY A 85 -14.09 -8.81 -2.83
CA GLY A 85 -14.80 -8.74 -1.55
C GLY A 85 -14.04 -9.35 -0.36
N GLY A 86 -12.72 -9.57 -0.49
CA GLY A 86 -11.87 -9.96 0.63
C GLY A 86 -11.58 -8.78 1.56
N CYS A 87 -11.41 -9.07 2.86
CA CYS A 87 -10.84 -8.17 3.87
C CYS A 87 -9.92 -8.92 4.83
#